data_AF-A0A321LVT7-F1
#
_entry.id   AF-A0A321LVT7-F1
#
_cell.length_a   1.000
_cell.length_b   1.000
_cell.length_c   1.000
_cell.angle_alpha   90.00
_cell.angle_beta   90.00
_cell.angle_gamma   90.00
#
_symmetry.space_group_name_H-M   'P 1'
#
loop_
_entity.id
_entity.type
_entity.pdbx_description
1 polymer ?
#
loop_
_entity_poly.entity_id
_entity_poly.type
_entity_poly.pdbx_seq_one_letter_code
_entity_poly.pdbx_strand_id
1 'polypeptide(L)'
;MGFRVKIMNQQTSGDKMASTAASQGVETETIRAMLSEIQEVESAFLLRRASKFLITITVPTKDYDVEDRICDVQLRLMDRFTSCSFDFNVVPLNGRKTTDVVTPSGQLILGRAA
;
A
#
# COMPACT_ATOMS: atom_id res chain seq x y z
N MET A 1 -48.94 -20.17 29.12
CA MET A 1 -48.56 -19.93 27.71
C MET A 1 -47.77 -18.62 27.67
N GLY A 2 -46.44 -18.69 27.52
CA GLY A 2 -45.57 -17.50 27.51
C GLY A 2 -44.92 -17.34 26.14
N PHE A 3 -45.23 -16.24 25.45
CA PHE A 3 -44.68 -15.91 24.14
C PHE A 3 -43.27 -15.32 24.30
N ARG A 4 -42.26 -15.93 23.67
CA ARG A 4 -40.91 -15.36 23.54
C ARG A 4 -40.83 -14.53 22.26
N VAL A 5 -40.37 -13.29 22.42
CA VAL A 5 -40.19 -12.25 21.39
C VAL A 5 -39.09 -12.66 20.41
N LYS A 6 -39.37 -12.57 19.10
CA LYS A 6 -38.36 -12.66 18.03
C LYS A 6 -37.92 -11.25 17.67
N ILE A 7 -36.79 -10.80 18.22
CA ILE A 7 -36.14 -9.56 17.75
C ILE A 7 -35.34 -9.93 16.50
N MET A 8 -35.91 -9.66 15.33
CA MET A 8 -35.16 -9.63 14.07
C MET A 8 -34.47 -8.27 13.95
N ASN A 9 -33.26 -8.15 14.51
CA ASN A 9 -32.36 -7.05 14.15
C ASN A 9 -31.69 -7.41 12.81
N GLN A 10 -32.34 -7.02 11.69
CA GLN A 10 -31.63 -6.83 10.43
C GLN A 10 -30.87 -5.51 10.51
N GLN A 11 -29.65 -5.56 11.02
CA GLN A 11 -28.75 -4.42 10.99
C GLN A 11 -27.32 -4.91 10.80
N THR A 12 -26.98 -5.34 9.58
CA THR A 12 -25.59 -5.59 9.18
C THR A 12 -25.42 -5.29 7.70
N SER A 13 -25.38 -4.01 7.34
CA SER A 13 -24.85 -3.55 6.05
C SER A 13 -23.83 -2.40 6.21
N GLY A 14 -23.83 -1.70 7.36
CA GLY A 14 -22.86 -0.63 7.65
C GLY A 14 -21.48 -1.11 8.12
N ASP A 15 -21.40 -2.20 8.90
CA ASP A 15 -20.13 -2.65 9.49
C ASP A 15 -19.13 -3.22 8.47
N LYS A 16 -19.59 -3.89 7.41
CA LYS A 16 -18.69 -4.50 6.41
C LYS A 16 -17.94 -3.46 5.58
N MET A 17 -18.58 -2.34 5.23
CA MET A 17 -17.92 -1.27 4.45
C MET A 17 -16.92 -0.49 5.30
N ALA A 18 -17.27 -0.17 6.55
CA ALA A 18 -16.38 0.53 7.48
C ALA A 18 -15.16 -0.34 7.86
N SER A 19 -15.36 -1.63 8.12
CA SER A 19 -14.29 -2.58 8.45
C SER A 19 -13.30 -2.76 7.28
N THR A 20 -13.81 -2.80 6.05
CA THR A 20 -12.95 -2.90 4.86
C THR A 20 -12.09 -1.65 4.72
N ALA A 21 -12.68 -0.45 4.76
CA ALA A 21 -11.96 0.82 4.65
C ALA A 21 -10.88 1.00 5.72
N ALA A 22 -11.19 0.63 6.98
CA ALA A 22 -10.23 0.65 8.08
C ALA A 22 -9.06 -0.34 7.84
N SER A 23 -9.33 -1.57 7.39
CA SER A 23 -8.29 -2.53 7.02
C SER A 23 -7.40 -2.00 5.89
N GLN A 24 -7.99 -1.33 4.89
CA GLN A 24 -7.20 -0.76 3.79
C GLN A 24 -6.28 0.37 4.25
N GLY A 25 -6.76 1.21 5.16
CA GLY A 25 -5.94 2.25 5.78
C GLY A 25 -4.75 1.67 6.54
N VAL A 26 -4.98 0.63 7.35
CA VAL A 26 -3.93 -0.04 8.12
C VAL A 26 -2.88 -0.69 7.23
N GLU A 27 -3.31 -1.39 6.17
CA GLU A 27 -2.40 -2.02 5.21
C GLU A 27 -1.53 -0.98 4.49
N THR A 28 -2.15 0.09 3.98
CA THR A 28 -1.45 1.18 3.27
C THR A 28 -0.44 1.89 4.16
N GLU A 29 -0.81 2.16 5.41
CA GLU A 29 0.07 2.82 6.38
C GLU A 29 1.25 1.91 6.79
N THR A 30 0.98 0.62 6.96
CA THR A 30 2.05 -0.36 7.26
C THR A 30 3.07 -0.42 6.13
N ILE A 31 2.62 -0.47 4.88
CA ILE A 31 3.53 -0.50 3.71
C ILE A 31 4.36 0.79 3.66
N ARG A 32 3.74 1.96 3.87
CA ARG A 32 4.48 3.25 3.89
C ARG A 32 5.51 3.29 5.02
N ALA A 33 5.15 2.84 6.22
CA ALA A 33 6.05 2.81 7.36
C ALA A 33 7.28 1.94 7.06
N MET A 34 7.07 0.73 6.54
CA MET A 34 8.17 -0.17 6.19
C MET A 34 9.08 0.39 5.10
N LEU A 35 8.52 1.03 4.07
CA LEU A 35 9.32 1.66 3.01
C LEU A 35 10.08 2.89 3.50
N SER A 36 9.53 3.62 4.48
CA SER A 36 10.21 4.79 5.07
C SER A 36 11.44 4.45 5.92
N GLU A 37 11.62 3.17 6.28
CA GLU A 37 12.83 2.67 6.95
C GLU A 37 14.04 2.61 5.98
N ILE A 38 13.80 2.65 4.67
CA ILE A 38 14.86 2.67 3.65
C ILE A 38 15.13 4.14 3.29
N GLN A 39 16.25 4.67 3.78
CA GLN A 39 16.60 6.09 3.68
C GLN A 39 16.64 6.62 2.23
N GLU A 40 17.03 5.77 1.28
CA GLU A 40 17.19 6.10 -0.13
C GLU A 40 15.85 6.14 -0.89
N VAL A 41 14.75 5.71 -0.26
CA VAL A 41 13.42 5.86 -0.82
C VAL A 41 12.96 7.31 -0.70
N GLU A 42 12.93 8.01 -1.82
CA GLU A 42 12.45 9.40 -1.91
C GLU A 42 10.93 9.47 -1.80
N SER A 43 10.24 8.53 -2.42
CA SER A 43 8.78 8.47 -2.39
C SER A 43 8.26 7.08 -2.73
N ALA A 44 7.06 6.78 -2.24
CA ALA A 44 6.32 5.57 -2.60
C ALA A 44 4.88 5.92 -2.92
N PHE A 45 4.44 5.55 -4.12
CA PHE A 45 3.04 5.62 -4.53
C PHE A 45 2.40 4.24 -4.42
N LEU A 46 1.25 4.18 -3.74
CA LEU A 46 0.52 2.95 -3.51
C LEU A 46 -0.85 3.05 -4.15
N LEU A 47 -1.15 2.12 -5.07
CA LEU A 47 -2.48 1.94 -5.63
C LEU A 47 -3.01 0.56 -5.28
N ARG A 48 -4.12 0.50 -4.55
CA ARG A 48 -4.81 -0.74 -4.26
C ARG A 48 -5.89 -1.00 -5.30
N ARG A 49 -5.91 -2.21 -5.86
CA ARG A 49 -7.00 -2.75 -6.69
C ARG A 49 -7.43 -4.10 -6.14
N ALA A 50 -8.58 -4.14 -5.47
CA ALA A 50 -9.06 -5.32 -4.75
C ALA A 50 -8.00 -5.84 -3.74
N SER A 51 -7.48 -7.05 -3.93
CA SER A 51 -6.40 -7.63 -3.11
C SER A 51 -5.00 -7.38 -3.66
N LYS A 52 -4.84 -6.61 -4.75
CA LYS A 52 -3.53 -6.29 -5.33
C LYS A 52 -3.07 -4.88 -4.95
N PHE A 53 -1.85 -4.78 -4.45
CA PHE A 53 -1.13 -3.52 -4.27
C PHE A 53 -0.13 -3.32 -5.41
N LEU A 54 -0.27 -2.22 -6.13
CA LEU A 54 0.71 -1.73 -7.10
C LEU A 54 1.50 -0.63 -6.41
N ILE A 55 2.80 -0.83 -6.22
CA ILE A 55 3.66 0.04 -5.42
C ILE A 55 4.77 0.54 -6.33
N THR A 56 4.79 1.83 -6.60
CA THR A 56 5.89 2.47 -7.34
C THR A 56 6.77 3.23 -6.37
N ILE A 57 8.05 2.89 -6.33
CA ILE A 57 9.03 3.42 -5.39
C ILE A 57 10.04 4.21 -6.21
N THR A 58 10.31 5.45 -5.82
CA THR A 58 11.33 6.27 -6.47
C THR A 58 12.57 6.33 -5.61
N VAL A 59 13.73 6.10 -6.23
CA VAL A 59 15.06 6.17 -5.61
C VAL A 59 15.93 7.15 -6.40
N PRO A 60 16.93 7.80 -5.80
CA PRO A 60 17.72 8.83 -6.49
C PRO A 60 18.50 8.26 -7.67
N THR A 61 19.10 7.08 -7.50
CA THR A 61 19.89 6.36 -8.51
C THR A 61 19.63 4.87 -8.41
N LYS A 62 19.97 4.11 -9.46
CA LYS A 62 19.90 2.64 -9.40
C LYS A 62 20.95 2.11 -8.42
N ASP A 63 20.52 1.29 -7.47
CA ASP A 63 21.35 0.69 -6.44
C ASP A 63 20.79 -0.70 -6.08
N TYR A 64 21.61 -1.74 -6.23
CA TYR A 64 21.22 -3.12 -5.96
C TYR A 64 21.02 -3.39 -4.46
N ASP A 65 21.77 -2.73 -3.58
CA ASP A 65 21.62 -2.90 -2.13
C ASP A 65 20.31 -2.26 -1.64
N VAL A 66 19.83 -1.23 -2.33
CA VAL A 66 18.50 -0.64 -2.10
C VAL A 66 17.41 -1.56 -2.65
N GLU A 67 17.58 -2.10 -3.86
CA GLU A 67 16.63 -3.06 -4.44
C GLU A 67 16.48 -4.32 -3.56
N ASP A 68 17.56 -4.85 -3.01
CA ASP A 68 17.54 -6.00 -2.09
C ASP A 68 16.77 -5.69 -0.79
N ARG A 69 17.00 -4.52 -0.17
CA ARG A 69 16.24 -4.08 1.01
C ARG A 69 14.75 -3.90 0.70
N ILE A 70 14.41 -3.42 -0.50
CA ILE A 70 13.02 -3.31 -0.97
C ILE A 70 12.40 -4.70 -1.15
N CYS A 71 13.15 -5.67 -1.69
CA CYS A 71 12.73 -7.06 -1.80
C CYS A 71 12.45 -7.68 -0.43
N ASP A 72 13.30 -7.42 0.58
CA ASP A 72 13.07 -7.88 1.95
C ASP A 72 11.77 -7.31 2.54
N VAL A 73 11.47 -6.04 2.27
CA VAL A 73 10.18 -5.43 2.65
C VAL A 73 9.02 -6.13 1.94
N GLN A 74 9.14 -6.41 0.64
CA GLN A 74 8.11 -7.14 -0.10
C GLN A 74 7.84 -8.53 0.50
N LEU A 75 8.89 -9.29 0.83
CA LEU A 75 8.75 -10.62 1.44
C LEU A 75 8.05 -10.54 2.81
N ARG A 76 8.43 -9.58 3.66
CA ARG A 76 7.78 -9.34 4.96
C ARG A 76 6.31 -8.95 4.83
N LEU A 77 5.96 -8.18 3.79
CA LEU A 77 4.57 -7.81 3.50
C LEU A 77 3.75 -9.00 2.99
N MET A 78 4.33 -9.86 2.16
CA MET A 78 3.68 -11.08 1.69
C MET A 78 3.39 -12.05 2.84
N ASP A 79 4.30 -12.17 3.80
CA ASP A 79 4.11 -12.98 5.01
C ASP A 79 3.02 -12.39 5.92
N ARG A 80 3.02 -11.06 6.10
CA ARG A 80 2.05 -10.37 6.97
C ARG A 80 0.65 -10.29 6.38
N PHE A 81 0.52 -10.16 5.07
CA PHE A 81 -0.75 -9.94 4.36
C PHE A 81 -0.97 -11.03 3.30
N THR A 82 -1.14 -12.27 3.74
CA THR A 82 -1.23 -13.46 2.87
C THR A 82 -2.41 -13.45 1.89
N SER A 83 -3.44 -12.64 2.15
CA SER A 83 -4.59 -12.44 1.25
C SER A 83 -4.34 -11.40 0.16
N CYS A 84 -3.21 -10.71 0.20
CA CYS A 84 -2.85 -9.65 -0.72
C CYS A 84 -1.70 -10.06 -1.64
N SER A 85 -1.71 -9.55 -2.86
CA SER A 85 -0.60 -9.67 -3.80
C SER A 85 0.08 -8.31 -3.98
N PHE A 86 1.39 -8.29 -4.10
CA PHE A 86 2.18 -7.08 -4.18
C PHE A 86 2.97 -7.03 -5.50
N ASP A 87 3.03 -5.85 -6.10
CA ASP A 87 3.73 -5.59 -7.35
C ASP A 87 4.56 -4.33 -7.17
N PHE A 88 5.87 -4.53 -7.00
CA PHE A 88 6.83 -3.48 -6.69
C PHE A 88 7.53 -3.04 -7.96
N ASN A 89 7.50 -1.73 -8.23
CA ASN A 89 8.20 -1.10 -9.34
C ASN A 89 9.15 -0.04 -8.80
N VAL A 90 10.46 -0.30 -8.87
CA VAL A 90 11.50 0.63 -8.44
C VAL A 90 11.95 1.48 -9.63
N VAL A 91 11.86 2.80 -9.48
CA VAL A 91 12.16 3.76 -10.54
C VAL A 91 13.30 4.67 -10.09
N PRO A 92 14.50 4.55 -10.68
CA PRO A 92 15.59 5.47 -10.40
C PRO A 92 15.34 6.81 -11.09
N LEU A 93 15.43 7.90 -10.33
CA LEU A 93 15.20 9.26 -10.81
C LEU A 93 16.37 9.77 -11.65
N ASN A 94 17.61 9.40 -11.33
CA ASN A 94 18.84 9.82 -12.00
C ASN A 94 18.90 11.34 -12.22
N GLY A 95 18.58 12.11 -11.17
CA GLY A 95 18.56 13.57 -11.19
C GLY A 95 17.25 14.21 -11.70
N ARG A 96 16.25 13.43 -12.10
CA ARG A 96 14.90 13.93 -12.43
C ARG A 96 14.09 14.19 -11.15
N LYS A 97 13.03 15.00 -11.27
CA LYS A 97 12.12 15.22 -10.14
C LYS A 97 11.15 14.04 -10.03
N THR A 98 10.69 13.74 -8.82
CA THR A 98 9.68 12.70 -8.57
C THR A 98 8.39 12.93 -9.36
N THR A 99 8.04 14.20 -9.58
CA THR A 99 6.88 14.62 -10.39
C THR A 99 6.97 14.19 -11.85
N ASP A 100 8.16 13.81 -12.33
CA ASP A 100 8.36 13.35 -13.71
C ASP A 100 8.08 11.83 -13.84
N VAL A 101 7.77 11.15 -12.74
CA VAL A 101 7.43 9.72 -12.73
C VAL A 101 5.92 9.54 -12.85
N VAL A 102 5.52 8.93 -13.96
CA VAL A 102 4.14 8.52 -14.24
C VAL A 102 4.00 7.05 -13.86
N THR A 103 3.06 6.74 -12.97
CA THR A 103 2.72 5.35 -12.62
C THR A 103 2.18 4.61 -13.84
N PRO A 104 2.23 3.27 -13.90
CA PRO A 104 1.63 2.50 -15.00
C PRO A 104 0.13 2.78 -15.22
N SER A 105 -0.57 3.29 -14.21
CA SER A 105 -1.96 3.74 -14.28
C SER A 105 -2.16 5.17 -14.80
N GLY A 106 -1.10 5.87 -15.21
CA GLY A 106 -1.15 7.26 -15.69
C GLY A 106 -1.24 8.32 -14.58
N GLN A 107 -1.10 7.94 -13.31
CA GLN A 107 -1.14 8.87 -12.18
C GLN A 107 0.28 9.37 -11.87
N LEU A 108 0.43 10.68 -11.66
CA LEU A 108 1.70 11.29 -11.25
C LEU A 108 2.00 10.95 -9.79
N ILE A 109 3.27 10.62 -9.51
CA ILE A 109 3.74 10.46 -8.13
C ILE A 109 4.05 11.85 -7.58
N LEU A 110 3.18 12.35 -6.70
CA LEU A 110 3.49 13.54 -5.93
C LEU A 110 4.54 13.16 -4.89
N GLY A 111 5.77 13.63 -5.10
CA GLY A 111 6.86 13.47 -4.14
C GLY A 111 6.58 14.20 -2.82
N ARG A 112 7.35 13.84 -1.79
CA ARG A 112 7.32 14.53 -0.50
C ARG A 112 7.72 15.99 -0.73
N ALA A 113 6.90 16.94 -0.27
CA ALA A 113 7.29 18.35 -0.28
C ALA A 113 8.51 18.50 0.66
N ALA A 114 9.55 19.15 0.14
CA ALA A 114 10.78 19.48 0.86
C ALA A 114 10.52 20.37 2.07
#